data_AF-A0A091CW26-F1
#
_entry.id   AF-A0A091CW26-F1
#
_cell.length_a   1.000
_cell.length_b   1.000
_cell.length_c   1.000
_cell.angle_alpha   90.00
_cell.angle_beta   90.00
_cell.angle_gamma   90.00
#
_symmetry.space_group_name_H-M   'P 1'
#
loop_
_entity.id
_entity.type
_entity.pdbx_description
1 polymer ?
#
loop_
_entity_poly.entity_id
_entity_poly.type
_entity_poly.pdbx_seq_one_letter_code
_entity_poly.pdbx_strand_id
1 'polypeptide(L)'
;MKEMFKINQFNLMASEMIALSRSLPDVRLEGCKTKVYPDNLPTSAVIVFHNEAWSTLLPTVYSVINRSPRHMVEEIALVDDTSERDFLERSLESYVKKLKVPVHVIPMEQRSGLIRARLKGAAVSKGQVITLDAHCECTVGWLEPLLAGIKRTGEQWYVLSLM
;
A
#
# COMPACT_ATOMS: atom_id res chain seq x y z
N MET A 1 22.85 17.18 1.71
CA MET A 1 22.59 15.85 2.29
C MET A 1 21.75 15.91 3.58
N LYS A 2 22.08 16.78 4.57
CA LYS A 2 21.34 16.86 5.85
C LYS A 2 19.95 17.53 5.81
N GLU A 3 19.65 18.38 4.83
CA GLU A 3 18.38 19.13 4.79
C GLU A 3 17.17 18.25 4.41
N MET A 4 17.31 17.37 3.42
CA MET A 4 16.22 16.47 2.99
C MET A 4 15.88 15.39 4.03
N PHE A 5 16.85 15.01 4.88
CA PHE A 5 16.62 14.05 5.96
C PHE A 5 15.69 14.62 7.05
N LYS A 6 15.73 15.94 7.29
CA LYS A 6 14.84 16.58 8.29
C LYS A 6 13.37 16.56 7.89
N ILE A 7 13.08 16.47 6.59
CA ILE A 7 11.72 16.61 6.05
C ILE A 7 10.95 15.29 6.16
N ASN A 8 11.55 14.16 5.79
CA ASN A 8 10.88 12.85 5.80
C ASN A 8 11.53 11.81 6.73
N GLN A 9 12.60 12.15 7.47
CA GLN A 9 13.34 11.25 8.37
C GLN A 9 13.99 10.02 7.69
N PHE A 10 14.11 10.03 6.35
CA PHE A 10 14.87 9.05 5.56
C PHE A 10 15.64 9.74 4.43
N ASN A 11 16.54 8.98 3.78
CA ASN A 11 17.38 9.51 2.69
C ASN A 11 16.59 9.61 1.38
N LEU A 12 15.93 10.76 1.18
CA LEU A 12 15.12 11.04 0.00
C LEU A 12 15.91 10.92 -1.32
N MET A 13 17.15 11.42 -1.34
CA MET A 13 18.00 11.36 -2.53
C MET A 13 18.30 9.92 -2.96
N ALA A 14 18.55 9.03 -2.00
CA ALA A 14 18.72 7.61 -2.31
C ALA A 14 17.42 6.97 -2.84
N SER A 15 16.27 7.36 -2.27
CA SER A 15 14.95 6.87 -2.68
C SER A 15 14.58 7.31 -4.10
N GLU A 16 14.90 8.54 -4.50
CA GLU A 16 14.64 9.07 -5.85
C GLU A 16 15.49 8.41 -6.94
N MET A 17 16.67 7.90 -6.60
CA MET A 17 17.54 7.16 -7.54
C MET A 17 17.15 5.69 -7.73
N ILE A 18 16.24 5.17 -6.88
CA ILE A 18 15.81 3.77 -6.94
C ILE A 18 14.59 3.66 -7.85
N ALA A 19 14.62 2.66 -8.74
CA ALA A 19 13.50 2.39 -9.63
C ALA A 19 12.22 2.06 -8.84
N LEU A 20 11.09 2.63 -9.26
CA LEU A 20 9.76 2.41 -8.67
C LEU A 20 9.38 0.92 -8.57
N SER A 21 9.90 0.09 -9.48
CA SER A 21 9.66 -1.35 -9.54
C SER A 21 10.97 -2.14 -9.48
N ARG A 22 11.78 -1.94 -8.44
CA ARG A 22 12.97 -2.78 -8.22
C ARG A 22 12.60 -4.24 -7.90
N SER A 23 13.49 -5.18 -8.17
CA SER A 23 13.37 -6.55 -7.68
C SER A 23 13.77 -6.63 -6.20
N LEU A 24 13.07 -7.43 -5.41
CA LEU A 24 13.45 -7.76 -4.03
C LEU A 24 13.94 -9.21 -3.94
N PRO A 25 14.87 -9.52 -3.03
CA PRO A 25 15.23 -10.90 -2.74
C PRO A 25 14.05 -11.65 -2.12
N ASP A 26 13.86 -12.91 -2.51
CA ASP A 26 12.88 -13.80 -1.89
C ASP A 26 13.46 -14.39 -0.59
N VAL A 27 13.10 -13.77 0.53
CA VAL A 27 13.54 -14.18 1.88
C VAL A 27 12.66 -15.27 2.51
N ARG A 28 11.70 -15.83 1.77
CA ARG A 28 10.83 -16.90 2.28
C ARG A 28 11.62 -18.20 2.46
N LEU A 29 11.26 -18.97 3.48
CA LEU A 29 11.75 -20.34 3.66
C LEU A 29 11.28 -21.24 2.49
N GLU A 30 12.07 -22.25 2.14
CA GLU A 30 11.78 -23.16 1.01
C GLU A 30 10.37 -23.77 1.09
N GLY A 31 9.93 -24.18 2.28
CA GLY A 31 8.59 -24.73 2.49
C GLY A 31 7.44 -23.72 2.28
N CYS A 32 7.71 -22.42 2.25
CA CYS A 32 6.72 -21.39 1.91
C CYS A 32 6.64 -21.13 0.41
N LYS A 33 7.68 -21.44 -0.36
CA LYS A 33 7.73 -21.19 -1.81
C LYS A 33 6.84 -22.16 -2.60
N THR A 34 6.62 -23.36 -2.06
CA THR A 34 5.81 -24.43 -2.69
C THR A 34 4.38 -24.51 -2.16
N LYS A 35 4.01 -23.67 -1.18
CA LYS A 35 2.65 -23.67 -0.64
C LYS A 35 1.65 -23.13 -1.65
N VAL A 36 0.57 -23.86 -1.81
CA VAL A 36 -0.58 -23.47 -2.63
C VAL A 36 -1.69 -23.00 -1.70
N TYR A 37 -2.24 -21.83 -2.00
CA TYR A 37 -3.36 -21.24 -1.27
C TYR A 37 -4.61 -21.30 -2.15
N PRO A 38 -5.81 -21.42 -1.57
CA PRO A 38 -7.04 -21.39 -2.34
C PRO A 38 -7.25 -20.02 -2.97
N ASP A 39 -8.01 -19.98 -4.05
CA ASP A 39 -8.51 -18.72 -4.59
C ASP A 39 -9.34 -18.00 -3.52
N ASN A 40 -9.02 -16.72 -3.37
CA ASN A 40 -9.55 -15.85 -2.34
C ASN A 40 -10.33 -14.70 -2.97
N LEU A 41 -11.16 -14.07 -2.15
CA LEU A 41 -12.02 -12.97 -2.57
C LEU A 41 -11.19 -11.75 -2.99
N PRO A 42 -11.75 -10.86 -3.85
CA PRO A 42 -11.14 -9.59 -4.19
C PRO A 42 -10.82 -8.77 -2.93
N THR A 43 -9.65 -8.14 -2.93
CA THR A 43 -9.08 -7.40 -1.80
C THR A 43 -8.91 -5.93 -2.17
N SER A 44 -9.26 -5.03 -1.26
CA SER A 44 -8.98 -3.60 -1.34
C SER A 44 -7.78 -3.27 -0.44
N ALA A 45 -6.72 -2.73 -1.02
CA ALA A 45 -5.56 -2.27 -0.25
C ALA A 45 -5.75 -0.82 0.20
N VAL A 46 -5.70 -0.55 1.50
CA VAL A 46 -5.81 0.80 2.08
C VAL A 46 -4.44 1.27 2.50
N ILE A 47 -3.96 2.36 1.90
CA ILE A 47 -2.68 3.00 2.21
C ILE A 47 -2.98 4.40 2.72
N VAL A 48 -2.63 4.68 3.98
CA VAL A 48 -2.76 6.02 4.56
C VAL A 48 -1.44 6.75 4.42
N PHE A 49 -1.48 8.01 4.00
CA PHE A 49 -0.31 8.87 3.92
C PHE A 49 -0.60 10.28 4.42
N HIS A 50 0.45 10.97 4.86
CA HIS A 50 0.43 12.38 5.22
C HIS A 50 1.80 12.97 4.92
N ASN A 51 1.88 13.94 4.00
CA ASN A 51 3.13 14.57 3.57
C ASN A 51 4.22 13.57 3.11
N GLU A 52 3.81 12.41 2.61
CA GLU A 52 4.72 11.35 2.16
C GLU A 52 5.43 11.72 0.84
N ALA A 53 6.63 11.20 0.63
CA ALA A 53 7.33 11.40 -0.64
C ALA A 53 6.76 10.51 -1.75
N TRP A 54 6.74 10.99 -2.99
CA TRP A 54 6.35 10.16 -4.14
C TRP A 54 7.28 8.96 -4.31
N SER A 55 8.57 9.14 -4.00
CA SER A 55 9.59 8.10 -4.10
C SER A 55 9.44 6.98 -3.07
N THR A 56 8.56 7.12 -2.08
CA THR A 56 8.20 6.08 -1.11
C THR A 56 6.77 5.59 -1.30
N LEU A 57 5.82 6.50 -1.55
CA LEU A 57 4.42 6.17 -1.80
C LEU A 57 4.22 5.31 -3.06
N LEU A 58 4.82 5.71 -4.19
CA LEU A 58 4.60 5.02 -5.46
C LEU A 58 5.21 3.61 -5.46
N PRO A 59 6.43 3.35 -4.94
CA PRO A 59 6.93 1.98 -4.81
C PRO A 59 6.00 1.07 -4.00
N THR A 60 5.34 1.58 -2.96
CA THR A 60 4.32 0.83 -2.22
C THR A 60 3.18 0.40 -3.14
N VAL A 61 2.59 1.35 -3.87
CA VAL A 61 1.51 1.09 -4.82
C VAL A 61 1.95 0.10 -5.91
N TYR A 62 3.12 0.29 -6.50
CA TYR A 62 3.65 -0.60 -7.53
C TYR A 62 3.96 -2.00 -7.00
N SER A 63 4.42 -2.12 -5.75
CA SER A 63 4.68 -3.42 -5.13
C SER A 63 3.40 -4.23 -4.97
N VAL A 64 2.29 -3.59 -4.56
CA VAL A 64 0.97 -4.21 -4.49
C VAL A 64 0.51 -4.67 -5.88
N ILE A 65 0.62 -3.81 -6.90
CA ILE A 65 0.15 -4.12 -8.27
C ILE A 65 0.98 -5.25 -8.90
N ASN A 66 2.30 -5.22 -8.74
CA ASN A 66 3.21 -6.12 -9.46
C ASN A 66 3.41 -7.47 -8.76
N ARG A 67 3.22 -7.54 -7.44
CA ARG A 67 3.55 -8.74 -6.64
C ARG A 67 2.31 -9.38 -5.99
N SER A 68 1.12 -8.97 -6.41
CA SER A 68 -0.14 -9.61 -6.04
C SER A 68 -0.80 -10.22 -7.29
N PRO A 69 -1.51 -11.36 -7.17
CA PRO A 69 -2.31 -11.89 -8.28
C PRO A 69 -3.36 -10.86 -8.72
N ARG A 70 -3.42 -10.55 -10.03
CA ARG A 70 -4.28 -9.46 -10.55
C ARG A 70 -5.76 -9.60 -10.22
N HIS A 71 -6.26 -10.84 -10.17
CA HIS A 71 -7.65 -11.15 -9.87
C HIS A 71 -8.00 -10.99 -8.38
N MET A 72 -7.00 -10.95 -7.49
CA MET A 72 -7.20 -10.74 -6.06
C MET A 72 -7.19 -9.26 -5.67
N VAL A 73 -6.70 -8.36 -6.52
CA VAL A 73 -6.67 -6.92 -6.22
C VAL A 73 -7.85 -6.23 -6.90
N GLU A 74 -8.83 -5.86 -6.09
CA GLU A 74 -10.02 -5.12 -6.53
C GLU A 74 -9.65 -3.66 -6.80
N GLU A 75 -9.07 -3.00 -5.79
CA GLU A 75 -8.71 -1.59 -5.83
C GLU A 75 -7.64 -1.24 -4.78
N ILE A 76 -7.04 -0.06 -4.95
CA ILE A 76 -6.14 0.55 -3.96
C ILE A 76 -6.72 1.90 -3.53
N ALA A 77 -7.00 2.05 -2.24
CA ALA A 77 -7.49 3.26 -1.61
C ALA A 77 -6.32 4.01 -0.95
N LEU A 78 -5.89 5.12 -1.55
CA LEU A 78 -4.90 6.03 -1.00
C LEU A 78 -5.62 7.10 -0.15
N VAL A 79 -5.54 6.99 1.17
CA VAL A 79 -6.19 7.95 2.08
C VAL A 79 -5.19 9.03 2.48
N ASP A 80 -5.47 10.26 2.10
CA ASP A 80 -4.67 11.43 2.45
C ASP A 80 -5.18 12.02 3.78
N ASP A 81 -4.42 11.87 4.87
CA ASP A 81 -4.72 12.46 6.18
C ASP A 81 -4.31 13.95 6.24
N THR A 82 -4.82 14.72 5.27
CA THR A 82 -4.63 16.17 5.13
C THR A 82 -3.15 16.56 4.92
N SER A 83 -2.57 16.15 3.79
CA SER A 83 -1.24 16.60 3.36
C SER A 83 -1.26 18.08 2.95
N GLU A 84 -0.13 18.76 3.14
CA GLU A 84 0.05 20.19 2.84
C GLU A 84 0.80 20.43 1.52
N ARG A 85 1.19 19.36 0.82
CA ARG A 85 2.01 19.44 -0.40
C ARG A 85 1.15 19.38 -1.65
N ASP A 86 1.15 20.46 -2.44
CA ASP A 86 0.35 20.62 -3.67
C ASP A 86 0.43 19.45 -4.67
N PHE A 87 1.58 18.75 -4.72
CA PHE A 87 1.78 17.63 -5.63
C PHE A 87 1.04 16.35 -5.21
N LEU A 88 0.56 16.25 -3.96
CA LEU A 88 -0.17 15.08 -3.45
C LEU A 88 -1.66 15.08 -3.79
N GLU A 89 -2.18 16.18 -4.35
CA GLU A 89 -3.57 16.27 -4.80
C GLU A 89 -3.72 15.87 -6.28
N ARG A 90 -3.92 16.85 -7.18
CA ARG A 90 -4.32 16.61 -8.58
C ARG A 90 -3.28 15.85 -9.38
N SER A 91 -2.00 16.08 -9.12
CA SER A 91 -0.90 15.40 -9.80
C SER A 91 -0.88 13.91 -9.46
N LEU A 92 -1.09 13.56 -8.18
CA LEU A 92 -1.15 12.18 -7.74
C LEU A 92 -2.38 11.47 -8.33
N GLU A 93 -3.56 12.09 -8.24
CA GLU A 93 -4.78 11.54 -8.84
C GLU A 93 -4.62 11.27 -10.35
N SER A 94 -4.03 12.23 -11.08
CA SER A 94 -3.81 12.10 -12.53
C SER A 94 -2.80 11.01 -12.88
N TYR A 95 -1.81 10.79 -12.01
CA TYR A 95 -0.84 9.72 -12.14
C TYR A 95 -1.48 8.36 -11.92
N VAL A 96 -2.17 8.17 -10.79
CA VAL A 96 -2.68 6.86 -10.37
C VAL A 96 -3.84 6.36 -11.23
N LYS A 97 -4.61 7.25 -11.87
CA LYS A 97 -5.67 6.91 -12.84
C LYS A 97 -5.15 6.12 -14.06
N LYS A 98 -3.84 6.16 -14.35
CA LYS A 98 -3.22 5.46 -15.49
C LYS A 98 -2.73 4.05 -15.15
N LEU A 99 -2.87 3.63 -13.89
CA LEU A 99 -2.38 2.33 -13.42
C LEU A 99 -3.30 1.18 -13.86
N LYS A 100 -2.75 -0.04 -13.86
CA LYS A 100 -3.45 -1.27 -14.33
C LYS A 100 -4.56 -1.76 -13.39
N VAL A 101 -4.59 -1.21 -12.18
CA VAL A 101 -5.54 -1.50 -11.11
C VAL A 101 -6.23 -0.19 -10.74
N PRO A 102 -7.54 -0.19 -10.44
CA PRO A 102 -8.22 1.01 -9.93
C PRO A 102 -7.52 1.53 -8.67
N VAL A 103 -7.04 2.76 -8.72
CA VAL A 103 -6.45 3.45 -7.56
C VAL A 103 -7.21 4.75 -7.34
N HIS A 104 -7.68 4.95 -6.11
CA HIS A 104 -8.50 6.09 -5.72
C HIS A 104 -7.80 6.88 -4.61
N VAL A 105 -7.68 8.19 -4.78
CA VAL A 105 -7.20 9.09 -3.71
C VAL A 105 -8.43 9.59 -2.94
N ILE A 106 -8.40 9.49 -1.62
CA ILE A 106 -9.49 9.83 -0.71
C ILE A 106 -8.97 10.89 0.26
N PRO A 107 -9.35 12.17 0.10
CA PRO A 107 -8.94 13.21 1.01
C PRO A 107 -9.71 13.15 2.33
N MET A 108 -9.02 13.45 3.44
CA MET A 108 -9.64 13.73 4.73
C MET A 108 -9.85 15.24 4.94
N GLU A 109 -10.99 15.61 5.52
CA GLU A 109 -11.34 17.01 5.80
C GLU A 109 -10.40 17.67 6.83
N GLN A 110 -9.87 16.88 7.75
CA GLN A 110 -8.95 17.34 8.79
C GLN A 110 -8.01 16.20 9.20
N ARG A 111 -6.82 16.59 9.67
CA ARG A 111 -5.81 15.67 10.20
C ARG A 111 -6.36 14.92 11.41
N SER A 112 -6.68 13.65 11.18
CA SER A 112 -7.43 12.80 12.11
C SER A 112 -6.58 11.66 12.67
N GLY A 113 -5.41 11.40 12.09
CA GLY A 113 -4.46 10.37 12.49
C GLY A 113 -4.74 9.01 11.85
N LEU A 114 -3.72 8.15 11.90
CA LEU A 114 -3.64 6.87 11.18
C LEU A 114 -4.88 5.97 11.38
N ILE A 115 -5.39 5.86 12.61
CA ILE A 115 -6.52 4.96 12.91
C ILE A 115 -7.79 5.41 12.17
N ARG A 116 -8.14 6.70 12.27
CA ARG A 116 -9.36 7.23 11.63
C ARG A 116 -9.24 7.23 10.11
N ALA A 117 -8.05 7.51 9.59
CA ALA A 117 -7.77 7.41 8.17
C ALA A 117 -7.93 5.98 7.64
N ARG A 118 -7.38 4.98 8.36
CA ARG A 118 -7.57 3.56 8.01
C ARG A 118 -9.04 3.17 8.05
N LEU A 119 -9.79 3.59 9.07
CA LEU A 119 -11.24 3.36 9.16
C LEU A 119 -12.03 4.01 8.03
N LYS A 120 -11.61 5.20 7.57
CA LYS A 120 -12.23 5.87 6.41
C LYS A 120 -11.99 5.09 5.12
N GLY A 121 -10.75 4.66 4.87
CA GLY A 121 -10.41 3.84 3.69
C GLY A 121 -11.11 2.48 3.71
N ALA A 122 -11.17 1.87 4.89
CA ALA A 122 -11.93 0.66 5.17
C ALA A 122 -13.42 0.80 4.79
N ALA A 123 -14.07 1.86 5.26
CA ALA A 123 -15.50 2.07 5.06
C ALA A 123 -15.92 2.26 3.59
N VAL A 124 -15.00 2.68 2.72
CA VAL A 124 -15.26 2.90 1.28
C VAL A 124 -14.75 1.76 0.40
N SER A 125 -14.09 0.77 0.98
CA SER A 125 -13.54 -0.37 0.27
C SER A 125 -14.61 -1.39 -0.09
N LYS A 126 -14.51 -1.97 -1.29
CA LYS A 126 -15.46 -2.98 -1.81
C LYS A 126 -15.06 -4.42 -1.48
N GLY A 127 -13.75 -4.69 -1.42
CA GLY A 127 -13.20 -6.00 -1.16
C GLY A 127 -12.87 -6.26 0.31
N GLN A 128 -12.26 -7.43 0.58
CA GLN A 128 -11.59 -7.69 1.86
C GLN A 128 -10.48 -6.67 2.07
N VAL A 129 -10.38 -6.07 3.24
CA VAL A 129 -9.45 -4.95 3.40
C VAL A 129 -8.16 -5.37 4.07
N ILE A 130 -7.07 -4.94 3.45
CA ILE A 130 -5.73 -4.98 4.02
C ILE A 130 -5.20 -3.56 4.11
N THR A 131 -4.65 -3.20 5.27
CA THR A 131 -4.00 -1.91 5.46
C THR A 131 -2.50 -2.06 5.32
N LEU A 132 -1.87 -1.10 4.62
CA LEU A 132 -0.43 -1.00 4.42
C LEU A 132 0.03 0.42 4.78
N ASP A 133 1.28 0.55 5.21
CA ASP A 133 1.90 1.87 5.35
C ASP A 133 2.40 2.38 4.00
N ALA A 134 2.50 3.71 3.86
CA ALA A 134 2.83 4.35 2.60
C ALA A 134 4.28 4.16 2.13
N HIS A 135 5.14 3.56 2.94
CA HIS A 135 6.56 3.35 2.67
C HIS A 135 6.94 1.87 2.85
N CYS A 136 6.13 0.98 2.29
CA CYS A 136 6.35 -0.47 2.30
C CYS A 136 6.66 -1.01 0.91
N GLU A 137 7.29 -2.18 0.83
CA GLU A 137 7.37 -2.94 -0.41
C GLU A 137 6.93 -4.38 -0.17
N CYS A 138 5.79 -4.77 -0.75
CA CYS A 138 5.27 -6.13 -0.65
C CYS A 138 6.24 -7.14 -1.29
N THR A 139 6.45 -8.31 -0.71
CA THR A 139 7.27 -9.37 -1.32
C THR A 139 6.43 -10.31 -2.19
N VAL A 140 7.08 -11.21 -2.94
CA VAL A 140 6.36 -12.19 -3.76
C VAL A 140 5.59 -13.17 -2.87
N GLY A 141 4.31 -13.40 -3.19
CA GLY A 141 3.46 -14.35 -2.47
C GLY A 141 3.05 -13.85 -1.08
N TRP A 142 2.98 -12.53 -0.88
CA TRP A 142 2.61 -11.92 0.40
C TRP A 142 1.09 -11.99 0.67
N LEU A 143 0.26 -11.91 -0.37
CA LEU A 143 -1.18 -11.68 -0.24
C LEU A 143 -1.96 -12.97 0.04
N GLU A 144 -1.64 -14.02 -0.71
CA GLU A 144 -2.27 -15.33 -0.66
C GLU A 144 -2.26 -15.96 0.76
N PRO A 145 -1.13 -16.01 1.49
CA PRO A 145 -1.11 -16.52 2.85
C PRO A 145 -1.95 -15.69 3.83
N LEU A 146 -1.98 -14.36 3.66
CA LEU A 146 -2.74 -13.47 4.53
C LEU A 146 -4.25 -13.70 4.36
N LEU A 147 -4.72 -13.72 3.12
CA LEU A 147 -6.13 -13.96 2.81
C LEU A 147 -6.57 -15.38 3.19
N ALA A 148 -5.70 -16.37 3.03
CA ALA A 148 -5.98 -17.73 3.49
C ALA A 148 -6.12 -17.80 5.02
N GLY A 149 -5.32 -17.02 5.75
CA GLY A 149 -5.44 -16.85 7.20
C GLY A 149 -6.80 -16.27 7.59
N ILE A 150 -7.18 -15.16 6.97
CA ILE A 150 -8.47 -14.47 7.15
C ILE A 150 -9.65 -15.41 6.90
N LYS A 151 -9.64 -16.11 5.77
CA LYS A 151 -10.70 -17.05 5.38
C LYS A 151 -10.87 -18.18 6.41
N ARG A 152 -9.78 -18.60 7.04
CA ARG A 152 -9.79 -19.64 8.07
C ARG A 152 -10.32 -19.13 9.41
N THR A 153 -10.00 -17.89 9.79
CA THR A 153 -10.46 -17.29 11.07
C THR A 153 -11.87 -16.72 10.99
N GLY A 154 -12.34 -16.38 9.78
CA GLY A 154 -13.63 -15.70 9.57
C GLY A 154 -13.60 -14.21 9.92
N GLU A 155 -12.41 -13.63 10.09
CA GLU A 155 -12.23 -12.19 10.36
C GLU A 155 -12.43 -11.36 9.08
N GLN A 156 -12.71 -10.07 9.21
CA GLN A 156 -12.98 -9.18 8.06
C GLN A 156 -11.89 -8.12 7.84
N TRP A 157 -10.88 -8.04 8.72
CA TRP A 157 -9.84 -6.98 8.71
C TRP A 157 -8.51 -7.48 9.28
N TYR A 158 -7.37 -7.13 8.64
CA TYR A 158 -6.03 -7.25 9.21
C TYR A 158 -5.24 -5.94 9.08
N VAL A 159 -4.45 -5.65 10.12
CA VAL A 159 -3.48 -4.56 10.13
C VAL A 159 -2.08 -5.15 10.00
N LEU A 160 -1.43 -4.96 8.84
CA LEU A 160 -0.01 -5.20 8.70
C LEU A 160 0.72 -3.94 9.16
N SER A 161 1.04 -3.88 10.45
CA SER A 161 2.05 -2.93 10.94
C SER A 161 3.38 -3.68 10.94
N LEU A 162 4.34 -3.24 10.15
CA LEU A 162 5.73 -3.64 10.39
C LEU A 162 6.16 -3.01 11.73
N MET A 163 6.71 -3.83 12.62
CA MET A 163 7.61 -3.38 13.69
C MET A 163 8.99 -3.09 13.08
#